data_AF-A0A959TGX1-F1
#
_entry.id   AF-A0A959TGX1-F1
#
_cell.length_a   1.000
_cell.length_b   1.000
_cell.length_c   1.000
_cell.angle_alpha   90.00
_cell.angle_beta   90.00
_cell.angle_gamma   90.00
#
_symmetry.space_group_name_H-M   'P 1'
#
loop_
_entity.id
_entity.type
_entity.pdbx_description
1 polymer ?
#
loop_
_entity_poly.entity_id
_entity_poly.type
_entity_poly.pdbx_seq_one_letter_code
_entity_poly.pdbx_strand_id
1 'polypeptide(L)'
;MMRFACTALLGLSLLQGGLAQPYGNEWIVPGRQYWKFSVGSEGILRIDSTSLANSGFPVTVVDPREIQLFAREKQVPIYLEGEQDGVFNTADFIEFKADPNDGWLDRGMWDDPANQNNPYYSLINDTIFYYLTWDAEPQSLRIMPFTDTDYGGHMPRTWFIGEGLRSVTQRYQRGWRDNNGATNSFLVEGEGFFNGAETVANGADQIGNFNVPTRLPYQQADAPDAQCRVVWAGVNN
;
A
#
# COMPACT_ATOMS: atom_id res chain seq x y z
N MET A 1 35.08 47.33 -45.76
CA MET A 1 34.98 46.98 -44.32
C MET A 1 33.67 46.22 -44.14
N MET A 2 33.68 44.89 -44.30
CA MET A 2 32.49 44.05 -44.23
C MET A 2 32.85 42.73 -43.54
N ARG A 3 32.01 42.36 -42.58
CA ARG A 3 32.29 41.48 -41.45
C ARG A 3 32.18 40.00 -41.78
N PHE A 4 33.02 39.22 -41.11
CA PHE A 4 32.97 37.76 -40.99
C PHE A 4 31.67 37.28 -40.35
N ALA A 5 31.14 36.16 -40.84
CA ALA A 5 30.24 35.29 -40.08
C ALA A 5 30.60 33.82 -40.39
N CYS A 6 31.52 33.27 -39.61
CA CYS A 6 31.77 31.83 -39.53
C CYS A 6 30.65 31.20 -38.69
N THR A 7 29.73 30.46 -39.31
CA THR A 7 28.72 29.69 -38.60
C THR A 7 29.32 28.36 -38.18
N ALA A 8 29.79 28.28 -36.93
CA ALA A 8 30.18 27.01 -36.31
C ALA A 8 28.92 26.29 -35.81
N LEU A 9 28.59 25.16 -36.42
CA LEU A 9 27.52 24.26 -35.95
C LEU A 9 28.08 23.42 -34.79
N LEU A 10 27.80 23.81 -33.55
CA LEU A 10 28.09 22.97 -32.37
C LEU A 10 27.00 21.90 -32.24
N GLY A 11 27.36 20.64 -32.45
CA GLY A 11 26.51 19.50 -32.18
C GLY A 11 26.34 19.28 -30.68
N LEU A 12 25.15 19.53 -30.16
CA LEU A 12 24.76 19.23 -28.79
C LEU A 12 24.34 17.75 -28.71
N SER A 13 25.29 16.86 -28.43
CA SER A 13 24.97 15.46 -28.12
C SER A 13 24.41 15.36 -26.70
N LEU A 14 23.09 15.41 -26.57
CA LEU A 14 22.38 15.05 -25.35
C LEU A 14 22.59 13.55 -25.08
N LEU A 15 23.44 13.23 -24.12
CA LEU A 15 23.45 11.94 -23.46
C LEU A 15 22.12 11.78 -22.70
N GLN A 16 21.11 11.24 -23.38
CA GLN A 16 19.90 10.78 -22.71
C GLN A 16 20.25 9.49 -21.95
N GLY A 17 20.59 9.64 -20.68
CA GLY A 17 20.55 8.52 -19.74
C GLY A 17 19.10 8.04 -19.65
N GLY A 18 18.76 6.97 -20.36
CA GLY A 18 17.47 6.32 -20.21
C GLY A 18 17.36 5.77 -18.80
N LEU A 19 16.45 6.32 -18.00
CA LEU A 19 15.99 5.64 -16.78
C LEU A 19 15.30 4.37 -17.25
N ALA A 20 15.90 3.21 -16.99
CA ALA A 20 15.25 1.93 -17.23
C ALA A 20 13.93 1.92 -16.44
N GLN A 21 12.83 1.52 -17.09
CA GLN A 21 11.55 1.40 -16.40
C GLN A 21 11.65 0.25 -15.39
N PRO A 22 11.26 0.46 -14.12
CA PRO A 22 11.18 -0.63 -13.17
C PRO A 22 10.13 -1.65 -13.65
N TYR A 23 10.50 -2.92 -13.61
CA TYR A 23 9.71 -4.08 -14.02
C TYR A 23 8.87 -4.66 -12.87
N GLY A 24 9.04 -4.19 -11.63
CA GLY A 24 8.31 -4.66 -10.44
C GLY A 24 8.95 -5.89 -9.77
N ASN A 25 10.02 -6.42 -10.33
CA ASN A 25 10.74 -7.59 -9.83
C ASN A 25 12.12 -7.24 -9.24
N GLU A 26 12.43 -5.94 -9.05
CA GLU A 26 13.73 -5.47 -8.55
C GLU A 26 14.05 -5.98 -7.14
N TRP A 27 13.03 -6.32 -6.36
CA TRP A 27 13.17 -6.89 -5.01
C TRP A 27 13.59 -8.37 -5.02
N ILE A 28 13.51 -9.04 -6.17
CA ILE A 28 13.87 -10.45 -6.33
C ILE A 28 15.34 -10.55 -6.73
N VAL A 29 16.13 -11.21 -5.88
CA VAL A 29 17.52 -11.55 -6.18
C VAL A 29 17.58 -13.01 -6.64
N PRO A 30 17.95 -13.28 -7.91
CA PRO A 30 18.01 -14.63 -8.44
C PRO A 30 18.94 -15.54 -7.61
N GLY A 31 18.47 -16.74 -7.29
CA GLY A 31 19.21 -17.72 -6.49
C GLY A 31 19.13 -17.51 -4.97
N ARG A 32 18.52 -16.41 -4.50
CA ARG A 32 18.26 -16.19 -3.08
C ARG A 32 17.05 -17.00 -2.62
N GLN A 33 17.11 -17.52 -1.39
CA GLN A 33 16.00 -18.24 -0.78
C GLN A 33 15.05 -17.26 -0.08
N TYR A 34 13.74 -17.50 -0.26
CA TYR A 34 12.68 -16.71 0.33
C TYR A 34 11.69 -17.62 1.05
N TRP A 35 11.36 -17.27 2.29
CA TRP A 35 10.32 -17.94 3.08
C TRP A 35 9.01 -17.17 2.88
N LYS A 36 8.05 -17.83 2.22
CA LYS A 36 6.75 -17.24 1.89
C LYS A 36 5.72 -17.59 2.95
N PHE A 37 4.95 -16.60 3.39
CA PHE A 37 3.78 -16.81 4.25
C PHE A 37 2.63 -15.88 3.88
N SER A 38 1.40 -16.31 4.15
CA SER A 38 0.17 -15.58 3.81
C SER A 38 -0.28 -14.66 4.94
N VAL A 39 -0.76 -13.47 4.60
CA VAL A 39 -1.37 -12.50 5.52
C VAL A 39 -2.76 -12.15 4.98
N GLY A 40 -3.79 -12.43 5.78
CA GLY A 40 -5.19 -12.14 5.46
C GLY A 40 -5.86 -11.15 6.42
N SER A 41 -5.11 -10.58 7.36
CA SER A 41 -5.62 -9.61 8.35
C SER A 41 -4.62 -8.51 8.62
N GLU A 42 -5.12 -7.29 8.81
CA GLU A 42 -4.29 -6.16 9.22
C GLU A 42 -3.89 -6.27 10.70
N GLY A 43 -2.66 -5.89 11.04
CA GLY A 43 -2.23 -5.72 12.41
C GLY A 43 -0.71 -5.72 12.58
N ILE A 44 -0.25 -5.64 13.84
CA ILE A 44 1.14 -5.94 14.16
C ILE A 44 1.26 -7.45 14.36
N LEU A 45 2.04 -8.10 13.52
CA LEU A 45 2.31 -9.54 13.60
C LEU A 45 3.70 -9.77 14.17
N ARG A 46 3.84 -10.89 14.89
CA ARG A 46 5.09 -11.35 15.48
C ARG A 46 5.46 -12.73 14.93
N ILE A 47 6.72 -12.90 14.53
CA ILE A 47 7.32 -14.20 14.23
C ILE A 47 8.38 -14.47 15.29
N ASP A 48 8.12 -15.43 16.17
CA ASP A 48 9.09 -15.86 17.17
C ASP A 48 10.15 -16.81 16.58
N SER A 49 11.28 -16.94 17.29
CA SER A 49 12.39 -17.81 16.91
C SER A 49 12.03 -19.28 16.71
N THR A 50 11.08 -19.81 17.49
CA THR A 50 10.64 -21.22 17.35
C THR A 50 9.84 -21.41 16.06
N SER A 51 8.90 -20.51 15.77
CA SER A 51 8.13 -20.48 14.54
C SER A 51 9.04 -20.36 13.31
N LEU A 52 10.04 -19.49 13.39
CA LEU A 52 11.02 -19.29 12.32
C LEU A 52 11.88 -20.55 12.09
N ALA A 53 12.44 -21.14 13.14
CA ALA A 53 13.21 -22.38 13.05
C ALA A 53 12.38 -23.56 12.52
N ASN A 54 11.13 -23.68 12.95
CA ASN A 54 10.20 -24.71 12.47
C ASN A 54 9.85 -24.57 10.98
N SER A 55 9.99 -23.37 10.41
CA SER A 55 9.84 -23.14 8.96
C SER A 55 11.06 -23.58 8.14
N GLY A 56 12.12 -24.06 8.79
CA GLY A 56 13.39 -24.43 8.18
C GLY A 56 14.31 -23.24 7.92
N PHE A 57 14.04 -22.07 8.50
CA PHE A 57 14.93 -20.93 8.44
C PHE A 57 16.19 -21.18 9.30
N PRO A 58 17.41 -20.91 8.79
CA PRO A 58 18.65 -21.22 9.48
C PRO A 58 19.00 -20.18 10.56
N VAL A 59 18.20 -20.12 11.63
CA VAL A 59 18.35 -19.16 12.76
C VAL A 59 19.73 -19.20 13.44
N THR A 60 20.48 -20.30 13.33
CA THR A 60 21.81 -20.45 13.92
C THR A 60 22.95 -19.90 13.06
N VAL A 61 22.67 -19.59 11.78
CA VAL A 61 23.68 -19.14 10.80
C VAL A 61 23.44 -17.70 10.39
N VAL A 62 22.18 -17.26 10.36
CA VAL A 62 21.81 -15.92 9.90
C VAL A 62 21.99 -14.92 11.01
N ASP A 63 22.72 -13.85 10.73
CA ASP A 63 22.76 -12.67 11.58
C ASP A 63 21.39 -11.95 11.51
N PRO A 64 20.69 -11.73 12.64
CA PRO A 64 19.40 -11.04 12.66
C PRO A 64 19.41 -9.69 11.95
N ARG A 65 20.54 -8.98 11.96
CA ARG A 65 20.70 -7.65 11.34
C ARG A 65 20.62 -7.69 9.81
N GLU A 66 20.77 -8.88 9.22
CA GLU A 66 20.67 -9.11 7.78
C GLU A 66 19.25 -9.47 7.36
N ILE A 67 18.32 -9.72 8.30
CA ILE A 67 16.97 -10.15 7.96
C ILE A 67 16.20 -9.03 7.27
N GLN A 68 15.50 -9.40 6.18
CA GLN A 68 14.68 -8.54 5.36
C GLN A 68 13.31 -9.18 5.14
N LEU A 69 12.28 -8.32 5.11
CA LEU A 69 10.92 -8.72 4.82
C LEU A 69 10.43 -7.95 3.59
N PHE A 70 9.78 -8.62 2.66
CA PHE A 70 9.24 -8.01 1.45
C PHE A 70 7.76 -8.31 1.30
N ALA A 71 6.99 -7.29 0.90
CA ALA A 71 5.60 -7.40 0.46
C ALA A 71 5.30 -6.24 -0.49
N ARG A 72 4.32 -6.42 -1.38
CA ARG A 72 3.95 -5.40 -2.38
C ARG A 72 5.17 -4.85 -3.14
N GLU A 73 6.07 -5.77 -3.53
CA GLU A 73 7.29 -5.51 -4.30
C GLU A 73 8.32 -4.60 -3.60
N LYS A 74 8.16 -4.37 -2.29
CA LYS A 74 8.99 -3.46 -1.52
C LYS A 74 9.37 -4.08 -0.19
N GLN A 75 10.44 -3.56 0.38
CA GLN A 75 10.85 -3.95 1.71
C GLN A 75 9.89 -3.38 2.75
N VAL A 76 9.50 -4.22 3.69
CA VAL A 76 8.67 -3.89 4.84
C VAL A 76 9.59 -3.62 6.03
N PRO A 77 9.51 -2.46 6.68
CA PRO A 77 10.25 -2.20 7.91
C PRO A 77 9.86 -3.20 9.00
N ILE A 78 10.87 -3.76 9.67
CA ILE A 78 10.69 -4.72 10.77
C ILE A 78 11.33 -4.21 12.05
N TYR A 79 10.71 -4.50 13.19
CA TYR A 79 11.35 -4.45 14.49
C TYR A 79 11.96 -5.83 14.77
N LEU A 80 13.18 -5.85 15.29
CA LEU A 80 13.86 -7.07 15.69
C LEU A 80 14.34 -6.92 17.13
N GLU A 81 13.90 -7.84 17.98
CA GLU A 81 14.42 -7.96 19.33
C GLU A 81 15.73 -8.77 19.29
N GLY A 82 16.73 -8.38 20.09
CA GLY A 82 17.96 -9.16 20.25
C GLY A 82 19.05 -8.93 19.20
N GLU A 83 18.98 -7.91 18.34
CA GLU A 83 20.01 -7.68 17.29
C GLU A 83 21.43 -7.38 17.82
N GLN A 84 21.60 -7.12 19.12
CA GLN A 84 22.85 -6.58 19.67
C GLN A 84 24.01 -7.57 19.65
N ASP A 85 23.73 -8.87 19.80
CA ASP A 85 24.75 -9.92 19.83
C ASP A 85 24.96 -10.60 18.47
N GLY A 86 24.10 -10.29 17.48
CA GLY A 86 24.15 -10.89 16.14
C GLY A 86 23.68 -12.35 16.09
N VAL A 87 22.97 -12.82 17.11
CA VAL A 87 22.49 -14.21 17.20
C VAL A 87 20.99 -14.19 17.43
N PHE A 88 20.24 -14.95 16.62
CA PHE A 88 18.79 -15.09 16.82
C PHE A 88 18.49 -16.14 17.89
N ASN A 89 18.39 -15.69 19.14
CA ASN A 89 18.17 -16.50 20.33
C ASN A 89 16.69 -16.91 20.50
N THR A 90 16.41 -17.74 21.51
CA THR A 90 15.05 -18.22 21.81
C THR A 90 14.07 -17.12 22.21
N ALA A 91 14.57 -16.02 22.79
CA ALA A 91 13.75 -14.88 23.22
C ALA A 91 13.50 -13.86 22.09
N ASP A 92 14.18 -14.00 20.96
CA ASP A 92 14.18 -13.02 19.88
C ASP A 92 12.98 -13.24 18.96
N PHE A 93 12.55 -12.14 18.35
CA PHE A 93 11.38 -12.13 17.48
C PHE A 93 11.45 -11.01 16.45
N ILE A 94 10.67 -11.18 15.39
CA ILE A 94 10.43 -10.19 14.34
C ILE A 94 9.03 -9.63 14.53
N GLU A 95 8.88 -8.31 14.54
CA GLU A 95 7.59 -7.62 14.51
C GLU A 95 7.48 -6.71 13.30
N PHE A 96 6.29 -6.63 12.71
CA PHE A 96 6.01 -5.78 11.56
C PHE A 96 4.53 -5.44 11.46
N LYS A 97 4.22 -4.29 10.88
CA LYS A 97 2.86 -3.98 10.44
C LYS A 97 2.57 -4.80 9.19
N ALA A 98 1.59 -5.67 9.31
CA ALA A 98 1.10 -6.48 8.22
C ALA A 98 -0.21 -5.90 7.70
N ASP A 99 -0.26 -5.65 6.40
CA ASP A 99 -1.45 -5.29 5.66
C ASP A 99 -1.90 -6.47 4.78
N PRO A 100 -3.21 -6.81 4.76
CA PRO A 100 -3.76 -7.82 3.88
C PRO A 100 -3.73 -7.35 2.42
N ASN A 101 -4.23 -8.17 1.50
CA ASN A 101 -4.39 -7.71 0.13
C ASN A 101 -5.50 -6.65 0.05
N ASP A 102 -5.23 -5.60 -0.71
CA ASP A 102 -6.19 -4.56 -1.07
C ASP A 102 -6.12 -4.31 -2.58
N GLY A 103 -6.73 -3.24 -3.07
CA GLY A 103 -6.77 -2.92 -4.49
C GLY A 103 -5.43 -2.43 -5.07
N TRP A 104 -4.33 -2.40 -4.32
CA TRP A 104 -3.07 -1.78 -4.77
C TRP A 104 -2.57 -2.30 -6.13
N LEU A 105 -2.65 -3.62 -6.36
CA LEU A 105 -2.20 -4.26 -7.61
C LEU A 105 -3.30 -4.22 -8.68
N ASP A 106 -4.56 -4.33 -8.25
CA ASP A 106 -5.72 -4.35 -9.15
C ASP A 106 -5.85 -3.05 -9.94
N ARG A 107 -5.28 -1.96 -9.45
CA ARG A 107 -5.25 -0.66 -10.13
C ARG A 107 -4.81 -0.75 -11.60
N GLY A 108 -3.91 -1.68 -11.93
CA GLY A 108 -3.46 -1.90 -13.31
C GLY A 108 -4.47 -2.62 -14.22
N MET A 109 -5.61 -3.07 -13.69
CA MET A 109 -6.67 -3.73 -14.45
C MET A 109 -7.60 -2.73 -15.15
N TRP A 110 -7.61 -1.47 -14.73
CA TRP A 110 -8.39 -0.42 -15.39
C TRP A 110 -7.66 0.14 -16.61
N ASP A 111 -8.44 0.59 -17.59
CA ASP A 111 -7.95 1.32 -18.77
C ASP A 111 -7.25 2.63 -18.41
N ASP A 112 -7.79 3.33 -17.41
CA ASP A 112 -7.13 4.40 -16.66
C ASP A 112 -7.04 4.00 -15.18
N PRO A 113 -5.85 3.85 -14.60
CA PRO A 113 -5.65 3.64 -13.16
C PRO A 113 -6.41 4.58 -12.23
N ALA A 114 -6.76 5.79 -12.68
CA ALA A 114 -7.56 6.75 -11.92
C ALA A 114 -9.04 6.33 -11.77
N ASN A 115 -9.52 5.41 -12.61
CA ASN A 115 -10.89 4.88 -12.59
C ASN A 115 -11.10 3.82 -11.51
N GLN A 116 -10.06 3.41 -10.78
CA GLN A 116 -10.20 2.46 -9.69
C GLN A 116 -11.18 2.98 -8.63
N ASN A 117 -12.32 2.29 -8.50
CA ASN A 117 -13.41 2.73 -7.64
C ASN A 117 -13.12 2.51 -6.14
N ASN A 118 -12.39 1.44 -5.79
CA ASN A 118 -12.10 1.08 -4.41
C ASN A 118 -10.65 0.55 -4.24
N PRO A 119 -9.71 1.37 -3.74
CA PRO A 119 -8.34 0.92 -3.51
C PRO A 119 -8.18 0.05 -2.26
N TYR A 120 -9.19 -0.02 -1.39
CA TYR A 120 -9.13 -0.71 -0.09
C TYR A 120 -9.70 -2.14 -0.15
N TYR A 121 -10.10 -2.61 -1.33
CA TYR A 121 -10.67 -3.94 -1.53
C TYR A 121 -10.16 -4.50 -2.85
N SER A 122 -9.59 -5.70 -2.81
CA SER A 122 -9.18 -6.39 -4.02
C SER A 122 -10.36 -7.09 -4.70
N LEU A 123 -10.36 -7.08 -6.04
CA LEU A 123 -11.29 -7.83 -6.88
C LEU A 123 -10.96 -9.34 -6.94
N ILE A 124 -9.76 -9.74 -6.49
CA ILE A 124 -9.25 -11.10 -6.65
C ILE A 124 -9.27 -11.89 -5.34
N ASN A 125 -8.59 -11.40 -4.30
CA ASN A 125 -8.54 -12.05 -2.99
C ASN A 125 -8.15 -11.05 -1.89
N ASP A 126 -8.37 -11.41 -0.63
CA ASP A 126 -7.99 -10.63 0.55
C ASP A 126 -6.61 -10.99 1.12
N THR A 127 -5.94 -12.02 0.58
CA THR A 127 -4.76 -12.62 1.18
C THR A 127 -3.52 -12.36 0.33
N ILE A 128 -2.56 -11.65 0.89
CA ILE A 128 -1.28 -11.35 0.25
C ILE A 128 -0.17 -12.25 0.80
N PHE A 129 0.93 -12.39 0.04
CA PHE A 129 2.13 -13.07 0.49
C PHE A 129 3.23 -12.09 0.90
N TYR A 130 3.85 -12.39 2.03
CA TYR A 130 5.07 -11.79 2.50
C TYR A 130 6.23 -12.77 2.30
N TYR A 131 7.42 -12.23 2.08
CA TYR A 131 8.63 -12.98 1.76
C TYR A 131 9.76 -12.56 2.70
N LEU A 132 10.18 -13.48 3.57
CA LEU A 132 11.32 -13.27 4.45
C LEU A 132 12.59 -13.79 3.78
N THR A 133 13.69 -13.05 3.91
CA THR A 133 15.01 -13.45 3.46
C THR A 133 16.08 -12.78 4.33
N TRP A 134 17.36 -12.98 4.02
CA TRP A 134 18.45 -12.20 4.62
C TRP A 134 19.47 -11.79 3.57
N ASP A 135 20.13 -10.67 3.82
CA ASP A 135 21.19 -10.12 2.99
C ASP A 135 22.14 -9.27 3.84
N ALA A 136 23.44 -9.43 3.62
CA ALA A 136 24.49 -8.71 4.33
C ALA A 136 24.63 -7.22 3.90
N GLU A 137 23.90 -6.82 2.85
CA GLU A 137 23.92 -5.45 2.32
C GLU A 137 23.14 -4.47 3.23
N PRO A 138 23.54 -3.18 3.31
CA PRO A 138 23.08 -2.22 4.31
C PRO A 138 21.65 -1.70 4.11
N GLN A 139 20.82 -2.39 3.33
CA GLN A 139 19.48 -1.93 2.93
C GLN A 139 18.36 -2.40 3.85
N SER A 140 18.67 -3.19 4.88
CA SER A 140 17.71 -3.68 5.87
C SER A 140 16.90 -2.57 6.55
N LEU A 141 15.60 -2.43 6.18
CA LEU A 141 14.70 -1.47 6.83
C LEU A 141 14.34 -1.92 8.24
N ARG A 142 14.45 -0.98 9.18
CA ARG A 142 14.21 -1.22 10.61
C ARG A 142 13.19 -0.23 11.18
N ILE A 143 12.36 -0.75 12.08
CA ILE A 143 11.57 0.06 13.01
C ILE A 143 12.41 0.19 14.27
N MET A 144 12.67 1.42 14.69
CA MET A 144 13.42 1.69 15.92
C MET A 144 12.45 2.15 17.02
N PRO A 145 12.69 1.76 18.29
CA PRO A 145 11.99 2.36 19.40
C PRO A 145 12.17 3.87 19.38
N PHE A 146 11.05 4.59 19.35
CA PHE A 146 11.04 6.05 19.39
C PHE A 146 10.53 6.51 20.76
N THR A 147 11.36 7.29 21.45
CA THR A 147 10.98 7.99 22.66
C THR A 147 11.09 9.47 22.39
N ASP A 148 9.95 10.14 22.31
CA ASP A 148 9.93 11.61 22.37
C ASP A 148 10.11 12.05 23.82
N THR A 149 10.87 13.11 24.05
CA THR A 149 11.14 13.70 25.37
C THR A 149 10.76 15.17 25.43
N ASP A 150 10.39 15.78 24.29
CA ASP A 150 10.11 17.21 24.18
C ASP A 150 8.61 17.48 24.33
N TYR A 151 8.09 17.33 25.55
CA TYR A 151 6.68 17.63 25.85
C TYR A 151 6.50 18.87 26.71
N GLY A 152 7.53 19.33 27.41
CA GLY A 152 7.43 20.35 28.46
C GLY A 152 6.97 21.72 27.97
N GLY A 153 7.21 22.05 26.70
CA GLY A 153 6.79 23.31 26.06
C GLY A 153 5.46 23.23 25.31
N HIS A 154 4.86 22.04 25.19
CA HIS A 154 3.67 21.81 24.38
C HIS A 154 2.41 21.73 25.25
N MET A 155 1.34 22.39 24.81
CA MET A 155 0.02 22.23 25.41
C MET A 155 -0.62 20.93 24.89
N PRO A 156 -0.97 19.97 25.75
CA PRO A 156 -1.65 18.74 25.31
C PRO A 156 -2.96 19.06 24.62
N ARG A 157 -3.19 18.44 23.46
CA ARG A 157 -4.51 18.44 22.83
C ARG A 157 -5.33 17.30 23.40
N THR A 158 -6.61 17.56 23.65
CA THR A 158 -7.55 16.53 24.13
C THR A 158 -8.11 15.67 23.00
N TRP A 159 -7.74 15.99 21.75
CA TRP A 159 -8.17 15.33 20.53
C TRP A 159 -7.01 15.15 19.56
N PHE A 160 -7.18 14.20 18.65
CA PHE A 160 -6.33 13.96 17.49
C PHE A 160 -7.22 13.69 16.27
N ILE A 161 -6.68 13.89 15.08
CA ILE A 161 -7.38 13.55 13.83
C ILE A 161 -7.13 12.08 13.54
N GLY A 162 -8.21 11.32 13.35
CA GLY A 162 -8.18 9.94 12.90
C GLY A 162 -8.89 9.78 11.57
N GLU A 163 -8.52 8.75 10.80
CA GLU A 163 -9.21 8.36 9.59
C GLU A 163 -10.22 7.24 9.89
N GLY A 164 -11.44 7.36 9.34
CA GLY A 164 -12.45 6.33 9.37
C GLY A 164 -12.81 5.93 7.94
N LEU A 165 -12.79 4.63 7.65
CA LEU A 165 -13.11 4.10 6.33
C LEU A 165 -14.41 3.30 6.37
N ARG A 166 -15.29 3.57 5.41
CA ARG A 166 -16.40 2.67 5.07
C ARG A 166 -16.25 2.22 3.62
N SER A 167 -15.80 0.98 3.46
CA SER A 167 -15.74 0.28 2.17
C SER A 167 -16.99 -0.60 1.99
N VAL A 168 -17.53 -0.64 0.78
CA VAL A 168 -18.78 -1.36 0.45
C VAL A 168 -18.55 -2.29 -0.74
N THR A 169 -18.92 -3.56 -0.59
CA THR A 169 -18.51 -4.60 -1.54
C THR A 169 -19.63 -5.57 -1.94
N GLN A 170 -20.90 -5.16 -1.83
CA GLN A 170 -22.03 -6.08 -1.94
C GLN A 170 -22.38 -6.48 -3.37
N ARG A 171 -22.20 -5.59 -4.36
CA ARG A 171 -22.56 -5.85 -5.76
C ARG A 171 -21.48 -5.35 -6.72
N TYR A 172 -21.06 -6.22 -7.62
CA TYR A 172 -20.19 -5.87 -8.74
C TYR A 172 -20.98 -5.16 -9.84
N GLN A 173 -20.46 -4.03 -10.31
CA GLN A 173 -20.96 -3.27 -11.45
C GLN A 173 -19.97 -3.39 -12.60
N ARG A 174 -20.48 -3.48 -13.83
CA ARG A 174 -19.67 -3.71 -15.04
C ARG A 174 -19.23 -2.43 -15.75
N GLY A 175 -19.47 -1.27 -15.14
CA GLY A 175 -19.17 0.03 -15.74
C GLY A 175 -19.81 0.24 -17.12
N TRP A 176 -19.12 1.01 -17.95
CA TRP A 176 -19.53 1.30 -19.33
C TRP A 176 -19.52 0.04 -20.22
N ARG A 177 -20.51 -0.06 -21.10
CA ARG A 177 -20.67 -1.14 -22.08
C ARG A 177 -20.95 -0.54 -23.45
N ASP A 178 -20.59 -1.27 -24.50
CA ASP A 178 -20.92 -0.87 -25.87
C ASP A 178 -22.44 -0.99 -26.15
N ASN A 179 -22.88 -0.54 -27.32
CA ASN A 179 -24.29 -0.60 -27.73
C ASN A 179 -24.87 -2.02 -27.81
N ASN A 180 -24.02 -3.05 -27.83
CA ASN A 180 -24.40 -4.46 -27.84
C ASN A 180 -24.34 -5.08 -26.44
N GLY A 181 -23.97 -4.30 -25.42
CA GLY A 181 -23.83 -4.74 -24.03
C GLY A 181 -22.53 -5.46 -23.72
N ALA A 182 -21.53 -5.43 -24.60
CA ALA A 182 -20.22 -6.04 -24.38
C ALA A 182 -19.34 -5.18 -23.45
N THR A 183 -18.50 -5.86 -22.66
CA THR A 183 -17.48 -5.26 -21.79
C THR A 183 -16.10 -5.35 -22.44
N ASN A 184 -15.20 -4.46 -22.04
CA ASN A 184 -13.81 -4.49 -22.48
C ASN A 184 -13.01 -5.54 -21.69
N SER A 185 -11.80 -5.90 -22.15
CA SER A 185 -10.87 -6.74 -21.39
C SER A 185 -10.22 -5.98 -20.23
N PHE A 186 -10.11 -4.65 -20.36
CA PHE A 186 -9.78 -3.75 -19.27
C PHE A 186 -11.05 -3.36 -18.52
N LEU A 187 -10.91 -3.15 -17.21
CA LEU A 187 -11.95 -2.52 -16.41
C LEU A 187 -12.07 -1.05 -16.83
N VAL A 188 -13.28 -0.52 -16.76
CA VAL A 188 -13.56 0.87 -17.18
C VAL A 188 -14.10 1.71 -16.01
N GLU A 189 -14.29 3.00 -16.24
CA GLU A 189 -14.95 3.88 -15.27
C GLU A 189 -16.29 3.29 -14.79
N GLY A 190 -16.51 3.30 -13.48
CA GLY A 190 -17.71 2.77 -12.83
C GLY A 190 -17.76 1.25 -12.71
N GLU A 191 -16.73 0.52 -13.15
CA GLU A 191 -16.60 -0.92 -12.95
C GLU A 191 -15.95 -1.25 -11.59
N GLY A 192 -16.46 -2.28 -10.91
CA GLY A 192 -15.98 -2.72 -9.59
C GLY A 192 -17.09 -2.96 -8.58
N PHE A 193 -16.73 -3.19 -7.31
CA PHE A 193 -17.71 -3.44 -6.25
C PHE A 193 -18.28 -2.16 -5.60
N PHE A 194 -19.59 -2.16 -5.36
CA PHE A 194 -20.33 -1.08 -4.71
C PHE A 194 -21.33 -1.63 -3.68
N ASN A 195 -22.03 -0.73 -2.99
CA ASN A 195 -22.98 -1.09 -1.94
C ASN A 195 -24.21 -1.87 -2.42
N GLY A 196 -24.75 -1.60 -3.60
CA GLY A 196 -26.04 -2.18 -3.98
C GLY A 196 -26.40 -1.96 -5.44
N ALA A 197 -27.69 -1.84 -5.74
CA ALA A 197 -28.15 -1.46 -7.07
C ALA A 197 -27.56 -0.10 -7.49
N GLU A 198 -27.38 0.09 -8.80
CA GLU A 198 -26.96 1.37 -9.36
C GLU A 198 -27.95 2.44 -8.92
N THR A 199 -27.42 3.61 -8.63
CA THR A 199 -28.29 4.75 -8.38
C THR A 199 -28.73 5.30 -9.72
N VAL A 200 -30.04 5.37 -9.90
CA VAL A 200 -30.65 5.79 -11.16
C VAL A 200 -31.06 7.24 -11.03
N ALA A 201 -30.50 8.11 -11.86
CA ALA A 201 -30.95 9.49 -11.95
C ALA A 201 -32.34 9.52 -12.61
N ASN A 202 -33.39 9.73 -11.82
CA ASN A 202 -34.78 9.80 -12.29
C ASN A 202 -35.37 11.22 -12.21
N GLY A 203 -34.51 12.24 -12.08
CA GLY A 203 -34.93 13.64 -11.94
C GLY A 203 -35.43 14.02 -10.54
N ALA A 204 -35.33 13.14 -9.54
CA ALA A 204 -35.62 13.45 -8.15
C ALA A 204 -34.38 13.21 -7.26
N ASP A 205 -34.15 14.11 -6.31
CA ASP A 205 -33.10 13.94 -5.30
C ASP A 205 -33.44 12.74 -4.40
N GLN A 206 -32.46 11.86 -4.19
CA GLN A 206 -32.54 10.73 -3.27
C GLN A 206 -31.56 10.95 -2.13
N ILE A 207 -32.03 10.83 -0.89
CA ILE A 207 -31.16 10.94 0.30
C ILE A 207 -30.60 9.56 0.63
N GLY A 208 -29.28 9.41 0.52
CA GLY A 208 -28.54 8.24 1.00
C GLY A 208 -27.83 8.54 2.32
N ASN A 209 -28.14 7.77 3.37
CA ASN A 209 -27.45 7.91 4.66
C ASN A 209 -26.28 6.94 4.75
N PHE A 210 -25.08 7.46 5.05
CA PHE A 210 -23.88 6.67 5.24
C PHE A 210 -23.27 6.91 6.62
N ASN A 211 -23.16 5.84 7.42
CA ASN A 211 -22.51 5.90 8.72
C ASN A 211 -21.04 5.48 8.58
N VAL A 212 -20.11 6.38 8.89
CA VAL A 212 -18.69 6.04 9.03
C VAL A 212 -18.40 5.92 10.52
N PRO A 213 -17.99 4.74 11.04
CA PRO A 213 -17.71 4.58 12.45
C PRO A 213 -16.49 5.43 12.86
N THR A 214 -16.70 6.37 13.77
CA THR A 214 -15.62 7.14 14.40
C THR A 214 -15.49 6.70 15.84
N ARG A 215 -14.37 6.10 16.21
CA ARG A 215 -14.12 5.65 17.58
C ARG A 215 -13.85 6.87 18.46
N LEU A 216 -14.62 7.01 19.54
CA LEU A 216 -14.46 8.07 20.55
C LEU A 216 -14.43 9.50 19.93
N PRO A 217 -15.51 9.93 19.25
CA PRO A 217 -15.53 11.23 18.59
C PRO A 217 -15.43 12.35 19.62
N TYR A 218 -14.58 13.34 19.35
CA TYR A 218 -14.46 14.56 20.15
C TYR A 218 -15.63 15.51 19.83
N GLN A 219 -16.36 15.95 20.85
CA GLN A 219 -17.64 16.69 20.69
C GLN A 219 -17.63 18.11 21.27
N GLN A 220 -16.46 18.63 21.67
CA GLN A 220 -16.38 19.99 22.18
C GLN A 220 -16.38 21.03 21.05
N ALA A 221 -16.65 22.29 21.40
CA ALA A 221 -16.85 23.37 20.43
C ALA A 221 -15.60 23.70 19.59
N ASP A 222 -14.40 23.29 20.02
CA ASP A 222 -13.14 23.46 19.30
C ASP A 222 -12.79 22.27 18.39
N ALA A 223 -13.69 21.28 18.25
CA ALA A 223 -13.52 20.20 17.29
C ALA A 223 -13.41 20.77 15.86
N PRO A 224 -12.36 20.41 15.10
CA PRO A 224 -12.25 20.84 13.71
C PRO A 224 -13.32 20.15 12.83
N ASP A 225 -13.64 20.77 11.70
CA ASP A 225 -14.54 20.17 10.71
C ASP A 225 -13.99 18.84 10.20
N ALA A 226 -14.87 17.84 10.13
CA ALA A 226 -14.54 16.55 9.52
C ALA A 226 -14.41 16.71 8.00
N GLN A 227 -13.35 16.14 7.43
CA GLN A 227 -13.18 16.05 5.99
C GLN A 227 -13.71 14.71 5.49
N CYS A 228 -14.55 14.73 4.45
CA CYS A 228 -15.13 13.53 3.87
C CYS A 228 -14.78 13.45 2.38
N ARG A 229 -14.37 12.25 1.94
CA ARG A 229 -14.20 11.90 0.53
C ARG A 229 -15.13 10.75 0.21
N VAL A 230 -15.97 10.93 -0.82
CA VAL A 230 -16.96 9.94 -1.25
C VAL A 230 -16.72 9.61 -2.71
N VAL A 231 -16.81 8.32 -3.04
CA VAL A 231 -16.87 7.83 -4.42
C VAL A 231 -18.29 7.31 -4.67
N TRP A 232 -18.86 7.68 -5.80
CA TRP A 232 -20.22 7.32 -6.18
C TRP A 232 -20.27 6.91 -7.65
N ALA A 233 -21.09 5.92 -7.95
CA ALA A 233 -21.42 5.53 -9.31
C ALA A 233 -22.94 5.54 -9.49
N GLY A 234 -23.38 6.11 -10.61
CA GLY A 234 -24.79 6.16 -10.99
C GLY A 234 -24.93 5.95 -12.49
N VAL A 235 -26.13 5.53 -12.90
CA VAL A 235 -26.50 5.37 -14.29
C VAL A 235 -27.52 6.44 -14.65
N ASN A 236 -27.31 7.09 -15.79
CA ASN A 236 -28.30 7.97 -16.39
C ASN A 236 -29.14 7.16 -17.40
N ASN A 237 -30.46 7.31 -17.35
CA ASN A 237 -31.39 6.69 -18.29
C ASN A 237 -31.72 7.65 -19.43
#